data_AF-A0A5Q0TPL0-F1
#
_entry.id   AF-A0A5Q0TPL0-F1
#
_cell.length_a   1.000
_cell.length_b   1.000
_cell.length_c   1.000
_cell.angle_alpha   90.00
_cell.angle_beta   90.00
_cell.angle_gamma   90.00
#
_symmetry.space_group_name_H-M   'P 1'
#
loop_
_entity.id
_entity.type
_entity.pdbx_description
1 polymer ?
#
loop_
_entity_poly.entity_id
_entity_poly.type
_entity_poly.pdbx_seq_one_letter_code
_entity_poly.pdbx_strand_id
1 'polypeptide(L)'
;MEKEKVLNILRSSSNLPLDLVRKLLSDKDKDIKHEAWNYVILNVKNKEFLLELLSFHDTGTRYRAWNSVPEFVNRGILSLDEVMKRKEYFLEMLKDNNKVVRGLSWYVTLKPLLDMKVVSLEEVLVYSPFLCELVNSEFHEVVREVMEEFKITCKFI
;
A
#
# COMPACT_ATOMS: atom_id res chain seq x y z
N MET A 1 -10.02 14.92 -19.29
CA MET A 1 -8.77 15.47 -19.87
C MET A 1 -8.18 14.37 -20.72
N GLU A 2 -7.56 14.72 -21.84
CA GLU A 2 -6.82 13.74 -22.65
C GLU A 2 -5.67 13.15 -21.83
N LYS A 3 -5.48 11.83 -21.91
CA LYS A 3 -4.49 11.08 -21.10
C LYS A 3 -3.11 11.73 -21.13
N GLU A 4 -2.61 12.04 -22.32
CA GLU A 4 -1.25 12.55 -22.48
C GLU A 4 -1.06 13.94 -21.90
N LYS A 5 -2.11 14.76 -21.95
CA LYS A 5 -2.12 16.06 -21.26
C LYS A 5 -2.02 15.89 -19.74
N VAL A 6 -2.71 14.91 -19.16
CA VAL A 6 -2.64 14.63 -17.72
C VAL A 6 -1.25 14.14 -17.33
N LEU A 7 -0.69 13.20 -18.07
CA LEU A 7 0.65 12.67 -17.82
C LEU A 7 1.71 13.78 -17.91
N ASN A 8 1.63 14.63 -18.93
CA ASN A 8 2.54 15.77 -19.05
C ASN A 8 2.44 16.75 -17.87
N ILE A 9 1.24 17.01 -17.36
CA ILE A 9 1.05 17.84 -16.16
C ILE A 9 1.70 17.20 -14.94
N LEU A 10 1.47 15.91 -14.70
CA LEU A 10 2.06 15.18 -13.56
C LEU A 10 3.60 15.17 -13.60
N ARG A 11 4.19 15.03 -14.79
CA ARG A 11 5.64 14.95 -14.98
C ARG A 11 6.36 16.29 -14.88
N SER A 12 5.70 17.37 -15.29
CA SER A 12 6.34 18.70 -15.40
C SER A 12 6.06 19.63 -14.23
N SER A 13 5.00 19.37 -13.46
CA SER A 13 4.62 20.20 -12.32
C SER A 13 5.30 19.73 -11.04
N SER A 14 5.57 20.66 -10.12
CA SER A 14 6.03 20.35 -8.76
C SER A 14 5.04 20.77 -7.67
N ASN A 15 4.02 21.57 -7.99
CA ASN A 15 3.03 22.05 -7.03
C ASN A 15 1.60 22.00 -7.58
N LEU A 16 1.05 20.80 -7.68
CA LEU A 16 -0.33 20.55 -8.09
C LEU A 16 -1.28 20.67 -6.89
N PRO A 17 -2.51 21.17 -7.10
CA PRO A 17 -3.54 21.12 -6.08
C PRO A 17 -3.76 19.68 -5.61
N LEU A 18 -3.74 19.45 -4.28
CA LEU A 18 -3.86 18.11 -3.72
C LEU A 18 -5.19 17.43 -4.06
N ASP A 19 -6.26 18.21 -4.27
CA ASP A 19 -7.55 17.67 -4.74
C ASP A 19 -7.46 17.06 -6.15
N LEU A 20 -6.65 17.66 -7.02
CA LEU A 20 -6.37 17.08 -8.34
C LEU A 20 -5.55 15.80 -8.19
N VAL A 21 -4.49 15.82 -7.38
CA VAL A 21 -3.66 14.63 -7.12
C VAL A 21 -4.52 13.48 -6.57
N ARG A 22 -5.38 13.77 -5.58
CA ARG A 22 -6.32 12.82 -5.00
C ARG A 22 -7.20 12.16 -6.05
N LYS A 23 -7.78 12.95 -6.95
CA LYS A 23 -8.59 12.43 -8.05
C LYS A 23 -7.79 11.50 -8.96
N LEU A 24 -6.58 11.88 -9.34
CA LEU A 24 -5.72 11.12 -10.25
C LEU A 24 -5.19 9.81 -9.63
N LEU A 25 -5.01 9.76 -8.31
CA LEU A 25 -4.68 8.53 -7.58
C LEU A 25 -5.80 7.47 -7.61
N SER A 26 -7.02 7.86 -7.99
CA SER A 26 -8.16 6.96 -8.18
C SER A 26 -8.54 6.79 -9.66
N ASP A 27 -7.69 7.23 -10.60
CA ASP A 27 -8.01 7.16 -12.03
C ASP A 27 -8.14 5.70 -12.51
N LYS A 28 -9.02 5.48 -13.49
CA LYS A 28 -9.23 4.16 -14.10
C LYS A 28 -8.05 3.77 -14.99
N ASP A 29 -7.37 4.75 -15.58
CA ASP A 29 -6.17 4.52 -16.36
C ASP A 29 -4.99 4.24 -15.42
N LYS A 30 -4.40 3.05 -15.56
CA LYS A 30 -3.31 2.58 -14.70
C LYS A 30 -2.05 3.43 -14.82
N ASP A 31 -1.79 4.03 -15.99
CA ASP A 31 -0.60 4.85 -16.22
C ASP A 31 -0.77 6.21 -15.55
N ILE A 32 -1.98 6.80 -15.63
CA ILE A 32 -2.30 8.04 -14.90
C ILE A 32 -2.17 7.81 -13.40
N LYS A 33 -2.75 6.71 -12.88
CA LYS A 33 -2.63 6.37 -11.46
C LYS A 33 -1.17 6.15 -11.06
N HIS A 34 -0.40 5.45 -11.89
CA HIS A 34 1.01 5.21 -11.63
C HIS A 34 1.80 6.51 -11.57
N GLU A 35 1.61 7.40 -12.53
CA GLU A 35 2.29 8.69 -12.58
C GLU A 35 1.83 9.64 -11.46
N ALA A 36 0.56 9.59 -11.07
CA ALA A 36 0.05 10.35 -9.93
C ALA A 36 0.76 9.94 -8.63
N TRP A 37 1.05 8.65 -8.47
CA TRP A 37 1.86 8.18 -7.35
C TRP A 37 3.32 8.66 -7.42
N ASN A 38 3.95 8.63 -8.59
CA ASN A 38 5.30 9.16 -8.76
C ASN A 38 5.37 10.64 -8.37
N TYR A 39 4.35 11.42 -8.76
CA TYR A 39 4.20 12.80 -8.35
C TYR A 39 4.14 12.95 -6.82
N VAL A 40 3.38 12.08 -6.12
CA VAL A 40 3.31 12.08 -4.64
C VAL A 40 4.69 11.89 -4.02
N ILE A 41 5.43 10.87 -4.43
CA ILE A 41 6.74 10.51 -3.87
C ILE A 41 7.75 11.65 -4.02
N LEU A 42 7.79 12.23 -5.22
CA LEU A 42 8.72 13.31 -5.56
C LEU A 42 8.34 14.61 -4.84
N ASN A 43 7.09 15.05 -4.99
CA ASN A 43 6.72 16.44 -4.74
C ASN A 43 5.94 16.65 -3.44
N VAL A 44 5.17 15.67 -2.97
CA VAL A 44 4.27 15.90 -1.83
C VAL A 44 5.02 15.73 -0.51
N LYS A 45 4.89 16.73 0.36
CA LYS A 45 5.38 16.73 1.75
C LYS A 45 4.29 17.07 2.76
N ASN A 46 3.07 17.29 2.29
CA ASN A 46 1.93 17.58 3.15
C ASN A 46 1.60 16.33 3.99
N LYS A 47 1.87 16.41 5.29
CA LYS A 47 1.68 15.32 6.24
C LYS A 47 0.25 14.79 6.24
N GLU A 48 -0.75 15.67 6.35
CA GLU A 48 -2.15 15.27 6.45
C GLU A 48 -2.60 14.52 5.21
N PHE A 49 -2.19 14.98 4.02
CA PHE A 49 -2.47 14.29 2.78
C PHE A 49 -1.82 12.90 2.73
N LEU A 50 -0.55 12.77 3.14
CA LEU A 50 0.10 11.45 3.16
C LEU A 50 -0.52 10.50 4.19
N LEU A 51 -0.96 11.01 5.34
CA LEU A 51 -1.71 10.22 6.33
C LEU A 51 -3.08 9.80 5.81
N GLU A 52 -3.76 10.65 5.04
CA GLU A 52 -5.03 10.30 4.37
C GLU A 52 -4.84 9.11 3.41
N LEU A 53 -3.70 9.06 2.69
CA LEU A 53 -3.43 7.99 1.73
C LEU A 53 -3.30 6.60 2.37
N LEU A 54 -2.96 6.51 3.67
CA LEU A 54 -2.93 5.24 4.41
C LEU A 54 -4.34 4.62 4.60
N SER A 55 -5.38 5.44 4.49
CA SER A 55 -6.79 5.05 4.55
C SER A 55 -7.53 5.25 3.22
N PHE A 56 -6.80 5.39 2.10
CA PHE A 56 -7.40 5.76 0.82
C PHE A 56 -8.37 4.70 0.29
N HIS A 57 -9.47 5.13 -0.34
CA HIS A 57 -10.51 4.21 -0.81
C HIS A 57 -10.03 3.30 -1.96
N ASP A 58 -9.18 3.81 -2.87
CA ASP A 58 -8.56 2.99 -3.91
C ASP A 58 -7.46 2.12 -3.29
N THR A 59 -7.70 0.82 -3.27
CA THR A 59 -6.85 -0.14 -2.54
C THR A 59 -5.45 -0.25 -3.13
N GLY A 60 -5.31 -0.04 -4.45
CA GLY A 60 -4.01 0.01 -5.12
C GLY A 60 -3.17 1.22 -4.69
N THR A 61 -3.77 2.40 -4.59
CA THR A 61 -3.10 3.59 -4.04
C THR A 61 -2.80 3.43 -2.55
N ARG A 62 -3.75 2.89 -1.77
CA ARG A 62 -3.55 2.62 -0.33
C ARG A 62 -2.37 1.66 -0.10
N TYR A 63 -2.27 0.60 -0.90
CA TYR A 63 -1.12 -0.31 -0.89
C TYR A 63 0.20 0.42 -1.11
N ARG A 64 0.27 1.29 -2.13
CA ARG A 64 1.49 2.07 -2.39
C ARG A 64 1.83 3.00 -1.23
N ALA A 65 0.84 3.60 -0.58
CA ALA A 65 1.04 4.44 0.60
C ALA A 65 1.64 3.67 1.77
N TRP A 66 1.09 2.50 2.09
CA TRP A 66 1.66 1.62 3.12
C TRP A 66 3.07 1.14 2.77
N ASN A 67 3.32 0.79 1.51
CA ASN A 67 4.64 0.38 1.05
C ASN A 67 5.70 1.49 1.16
N SER A 68 5.27 2.76 1.10
CA SER A 68 6.14 3.94 1.27
C SER A 68 6.23 4.46 2.71
N VAL A 69 5.54 3.85 3.67
CA VAL A 69 5.64 4.22 5.10
C VAL A 69 7.10 4.24 5.60
N PRO A 70 7.95 3.22 5.34
CA PRO A 70 9.34 3.26 5.76
C PRO A 70 10.08 4.50 5.23
N GLU A 71 9.84 4.87 3.98
CA GLU A 71 10.44 6.05 3.36
C GLU A 71 9.93 7.35 4.00
N PHE A 72 8.61 7.48 4.19
CA PHE A 72 8.02 8.68 4.79
C PHE A 72 8.47 8.90 6.23
N VAL A 73 8.63 7.82 7.00
CA VAL A 73 9.16 7.86 8.37
C VAL A 73 10.65 8.19 8.38
N ASN A 74 11.46 7.53 7.55
CA ASN A 74 12.90 7.80 7.45
C ASN A 74 13.21 9.25 7.04
N ARG A 75 12.35 9.85 6.21
CA ARG A 75 12.44 11.26 5.79
C ARG A 75 11.92 12.25 6.83
N GLY A 76 11.37 11.76 7.96
CA GLY A 76 10.78 12.59 9.01
C GLY A 76 9.48 13.30 8.61
N ILE A 77 8.81 12.86 7.54
CA ILE A 77 7.54 13.46 7.09
C ILE A 77 6.40 12.95 7.97
N LEU A 78 6.41 11.65 8.28
CA LEU A 78 5.49 10.99 9.20
C LEU A 78 6.25 10.47 10.42
N SER A 79 5.61 10.44 11.57
CA SER A 79 6.09 9.73 12.75
C SER A 79 5.49 8.31 12.84
N LEU A 80 6.16 7.42 13.55
CA LEU A 80 5.63 6.07 13.82
C LEU A 80 4.27 6.12 14.54
N ASP A 81 4.11 6.99 15.53
CA ASP A 81 2.86 7.13 16.29
C ASP A 81 1.68 7.53 15.39
N GLU A 82 1.89 8.41 14.41
CA GLU A 82 0.85 8.83 13.46
C GLU A 82 0.43 7.69 12.52
N VAL A 83 1.38 6.84 12.12
CA VAL A 83 1.15 5.64 11.30
C VAL A 83 0.44 4.55 12.10
N MET A 84 0.88 4.29 13.34
CA MET A 84 0.32 3.26 14.21
C MET A 84 -1.17 3.50 14.52
N LYS A 85 -1.59 4.76 14.62
CA LYS A 85 -3.01 5.14 14.78
C LYS A 85 -3.92 4.76 13.61
N ARG A 86 -3.36 4.26 12.50
CA ARG A 86 -4.07 3.89 11.27
C ARG A 86 -3.83 2.44 10.87
N LYS A 87 -3.14 1.65 11.70
CA LYS A 87 -2.68 0.30 11.33
C LYS A 87 -3.82 -0.65 10.93
N GLU A 88 -5.05 -0.39 11.38
CA GLU A 88 -6.22 -1.14 10.95
C GLU A 88 -6.40 -1.12 9.42
N TYR A 89 -6.09 -0.01 8.74
CA TYR A 89 -6.20 0.08 7.29
C TYR A 89 -5.17 -0.78 6.55
N PHE A 90 -4.01 -1.05 7.16
CA PHE A 90 -3.07 -2.04 6.65
C PHE A 90 -3.61 -3.46 6.84
N LEU A 91 -4.11 -3.78 8.04
CA LEU A 91 -4.66 -5.10 8.35
C LEU A 91 -5.82 -5.48 7.43
N GLU A 92 -6.67 -4.51 7.06
CA GLU A 92 -7.73 -4.72 6.07
C GLU A 92 -7.18 -5.12 4.68
N MET A 93 -5.97 -4.69 4.30
CA MET A 93 -5.37 -5.10 3.01
C MET A 93 -4.94 -6.57 3.00
N LEU A 94 -4.69 -7.18 4.16
CA LEU A 94 -4.32 -8.60 4.27
C LEU A 94 -5.48 -9.55 3.91
N LYS A 95 -6.70 -9.02 3.84
CA LYS A 95 -7.93 -9.71 3.41
C LYS A 95 -8.65 -8.99 2.26
N ASP A 96 -7.95 -8.15 1.50
CA ASP A 96 -8.53 -7.41 0.39
C ASP A 96 -9.11 -8.35 -0.69
N ASN A 97 -10.24 -7.96 -1.29
CA ASN A 97 -10.84 -8.70 -2.40
C ASN A 97 -9.97 -8.65 -3.67
N ASN A 98 -9.16 -7.61 -3.82
CA ASN A 98 -8.16 -7.55 -4.88
C ASN A 98 -6.97 -8.42 -4.50
N LYS A 99 -6.89 -9.62 -5.09
CA LYS A 99 -5.83 -10.61 -4.84
C LYS A 99 -4.42 -10.06 -5.06
N VAL A 100 -4.23 -9.13 -6.00
CA VAL A 100 -2.93 -8.46 -6.23
C VAL A 100 -2.53 -7.64 -5.00
N VAL A 101 -3.44 -6.78 -4.52
CA VAL A 101 -3.20 -5.96 -3.32
C VAL A 101 -2.98 -6.84 -2.11
N ARG A 102 -3.81 -7.86 -1.93
CA ARG A 102 -3.69 -8.81 -0.83
C ARG A 102 -2.33 -9.53 -0.83
N GLY A 103 -1.97 -10.18 -1.93
CA GLY A 103 -0.71 -10.90 -2.07
C GLY A 103 0.52 -10.01 -1.86
N LEU A 104 0.53 -8.83 -2.46
CA LEU A 104 1.64 -7.87 -2.29
C LEU A 104 1.70 -7.27 -0.89
N SER A 105 0.57 -7.10 -0.20
CA SER A 105 0.57 -6.61 1.18
C SER A 105 1.22 -7.60 2.14
N TRP A 106 0.96 -8.90 1.93
CA TRP A 106 1.65 -9.97 2.64
C TRP A 106 3.13 -10.07 2.28
N TYR A 107 3.46 -9.95 0.99
CA TYR A 107 4.81 -10.22 0.50
C TYR A 107 5.78 -9.05 0.67
N VAL A 108 5.38 -7.86 0.25
CA VAL A 108 6.28 -6.71 0.15
C VAL A 108 6.15 -5.82 1.38
N THR A 109 4.91 -5.56 1.83
CA THR A 109 4.65 -4.52 2.82
C THR A 109 4.77 -4.99 4.26
N LEU A 110 4.41 -6.25 4.55
CA LEU A 110 4.32 -6.76 5.91
C LEU A 110 5.65 -6.73 6.67
N LYS A 111 6.73 -7.24 6.06
CA LYS A 111 8.03 -7.38 6.74
C LYS A 111 8.58 -6.02 7.23
N PRO A 112 8.62 -4.95 6.41
CA PRO A 112 9.00 -3.63 6.90
C PRO A 112 8.15 -3.12 8.06
N LEU A 113 6.83 -3.36 8.05
CA LEU A 113 5.95 -2.90 9.13
C LEU A 113 6.13 -3.69 10.43
N LEU A 114 6.48 -4.97 10.36
CA LEU A 114 6.89 -5.77 11.51
C LEU A 114 8.21 -5.26 12.09
N ASP A 115 9.20 -5.00 11.23
CA ASP A 115 10.52 -4.50 11.65
C ASP A 115 10.43 -3.12 12.32
N MET A 116 9.55 -2.26 11.81
CA MET A 116 9.22 -0.96 12.38
C MET A 116 8.27 -1.03 13.59
N LYS A 117 7.79 -2.22 13.96
CA LYS A 117 6.83 -2.47 15.05
C LYS A 117 5.50 -1.70 14.90
N VAL A 118 5.09 -1.44 13.66
CA VAL A 118 3.79 -0.81 13.35
C VAL A 118 2.64 -1.80 13.61
N VAL A 119 2.89 -3.07 13.33
CA VAL A 119 2.01 -4.21 13.66
C VAL A 119 2.84 -5.31 14.33
N SER A 120 2.18 -6.19 15.08
CA SER A 120 2.82 -7.42 15.58
C SER A 120 2.50 -8.61 14.68
N LEU A 121 3.35 -9.65 14.73
CA LEU A 121 3.07 -10.89 14.01
C LEU A 121 1.79 -11.57 14.54
N GLU A 122 1.54 -11.51 15.84
CA GLU A 122 0.31 -12.04 16.45
C GLU A 122 -0.95 -11.37 15.88
N GLU A 123 -0.93 -10.04 15.76
CA GLU A 123 -2.04 -9.28 15.16
C GLU A 123 -2.29 -9.67 13.69
N VAL A 124 -1.23 -10.05 12.97
CA VAL A 124 -1.29 -10.37 11.55
C VAL A 124 -1.74 -11.82 11.30
N LEU A 125 -1.32 -12.77 12.14
CA LEU A 125 -1.59 -14.20 11.92
C LEU A 125 -3.07 -14.57 11.94
N VAL A 126 -3.94 -13.76 12.57
CA VAL A 126 -5.40 -13.96 12.51
C VAL A 126 -5.97 -13.84 11.09
N TYR A 127 -5.24 -13.18 10.18
CA TYR A 127 -5.60 -13.02 8.77
C TYR A 127 -5.01 -14.11 7.85
N SER A 128 -4.23 -15.05 8.39
CA SER A 128 -3.61 -16.13 7.60
C SER A 128 -4.59 -16.97 6.75
N PRO A 129 -5.87 -17.19 7.11
CA PRO A 129 -6.80 -17.88 6.22
C PRO A 129 -6.95 -17.21 4.84
N PHE A 130 -6.92 -15.87 4.78
CA PHE A 130 -7.02 -15.12 3.52
C PHE A 130 -5.76 -15.21 2.66
N LEU A 131 -4.58 -15.38 3.29
CA LEU A 131 -3.36 -15.73 2.59
C LEU A 131 -3.47 -17.15 2.01
N CYS A 132 -4.01 -18.09 2.79
CA CYS A 132 -4.16 -19.49 2.37
C CYS A 132 -5.06 -19.67 1.14
N GLU A 133 -6.08 -18.82 0.97
CA GLU A 133 -6.88 -18.77 -0.26
C GLU A 133 -6.05 -18.50 -1.53
N LEU A 134 -4.87 -17.90 -1.41
CA LEU A 134 -3.99 -17.57 -2.53
C LEU A 134 -3.02 -18.71 -2.89
N VAL A 135 -2.91 -19.77 -2.08
CA VAL A 135 -1.95 -20.88 -2.28
C VAL A 135 -2.13 -21.58 -3.64
N ASN A 136 -3.35 -21.65 -4.14
CA ASN A 136 -3.67 -22.28 -5.43
C ASN A 136 -3.99 -21.25 -6.53
N SER A 137 -3.54 -20.00 -6.37
CA SER A 137 -3.73 -18.93 -7.34
C SER A 137 -2.47 -18.64 -8.16
N GLU A 138 -2.54 -17.70 -9.08
CA GLU A 138 -1.39 -17.15 -9.79
C GLU A 138 -0.30 -16.58 -8.86
N PHE A 139 -0.61 -16.33 -7.58
CA PHE A 139 0.34 -15.84 -6.56
C PHE A 139 1.01 -16.94 -5.73
N HIS A 140 0.85 -18.22 -6.08
CA HIS A 140 1.30 -19.34 -5.24
C HIS A 140 2.79 -19.30 -4.85
N GLU A 141 3.69 -18.85 -5.73
CA GLU A 141 5.13 -18.73 -5.43
C GLU A 141 5.37 -17.72 -4.30
N VAL A 142 4.84 -16.50 -4.48
CA VAL A 142 4.89 -15.41 -3.51
C VAL A 142 4.28 -15.83 -2.17
N VAL A 143 3.15 -16.54 -2.19
CA VAL A 143 2.48 -17.01 -0.97
C VAL A 143 3.33 -18.02 -0.21
N ARG A 144 4.01 -18.93 -0.91
CA ARG A 144 4.90 -19.92 -0.28
C ARG A 144 6.09 -19.26 0.39
N GLU A 145 6.68 -18.24 -0.22
CA GLU A 145 7.76 -17.45 0.39
C GLU A 145 7.30 -16.80 1.70
N VAL A 146 6.14 -16.13 1.68
CA VAL A 146 5.52 -15.53 2.89
C VAL A 146 5.28 -16.59 3.96
N MET A 147 4.71 -17.73 3.57
CA MET A 147 4.44 -18.83 4.51
C MET A 147 5.71 -19.37 5.15
N GLU A 148 6.78 -19.53 4.38
CA GLU A 148 8.08 -19.98 4.88
C GLU A 148 8.73 -18.95 5.81
N GLU A 149 8.70 -17.67 5.44
CA GLU A 149 9.25 -16.56 6.21
C GLU A 149 8.58 -16.44 7.58
N PHE A 150 7.24 -16.44 7.60
CA PHE A 150 6.45 -16.23 8.81
C PHE A 150 5.96 -17.52 9.49
N LYS A 151 6.43 -18.69 9.02
CA LYS A 151 6.05 -20.01 9.53
C LYS A 151 4.53 -20.24 9.58
N ILE A 152 3.83 -19.76 8.56
CA ILE A 152 2.38 -19.91 8.42
C ILE A 152 2.09 -21.28 7.80
N THR A 153 1.15 -22.01 8.40
CA THR A 153 0.66 -23.28 7.86
C THR A 153 -0.81 -23.14 7.46
N CYS A 154 -1.10 -23.48 6.21
CA CYS A 154 -2.47 -23.56 5.75
C CYS A 154 -2.98 -24.97 6.06
N LYS A 155 -3.89 -25.07 7.02
CA LYS A 155 -4.67 -26.30 7.19
C LYS A 155 -5.49 -26.43 5.90
N PHE A 156 -5.31 -27.55 5.20
CA PHE A 156 -6.05 -27.85 3.98
C PHE A 156 -7.54 -27.56 4.21
N ILE A 157 -8.12 -26.68 3.38
CA ILE A 157 -9.56 -26.46 3.28
C ILE A 157 -10.14 -27.62 2.47
#